data_AF-A0A034VZ69-F1
#
_entry.id   AF-A0A034VZ69-F1
#
_cell.length_a   1.000
_cell.length_b   1.000
_cell.length_c   1.000
_cell.angle_alpha   90.00
_cell.angle_beta   90.00
_cell.angle_gamma   90.00
#
_symmetry.space_group_name_H-M   'P 1'
#
loop_
_entity.id
_entity.type
_entity.pdbx_description
1 polymer ?
#
loop_
_entity_poly.entity_id
_entity_poly.type
_entity_poly.pdbx_seq_one_letter_code
_entity_poly.pdbx_strand_id
1 'polypeptide(L)'
;TSEEWHGGPLPGLYVFRQIVNYKILVCGGDGTIGWVLQCLDNVGQDSECSSPPCAIVPLGTGNDLARVLCWGSGYTGGEDPLNLLRDVIEAEEIRLDRWTVVFHPEDKPEEPALKAPSNTT
;
A
#
# COMPACT_ATOMS: atom_id res chain seq x y z
N THR A 1 -25.32 -12.13 6.75
CA THR A 1 -25.54 -10.68 6.75
C THR A 1 -24.39 -10.03 6.03
N SER A 2 -24.71 -9.16 5.06
CA SER A 2 -23.87 -8.22 4.31
C SER A 2 -22.67 -8.76 3.51
N GLU A 3 -22.81 -8.66 2.20
CA GLU A 3 -21.79 -8.77 1.15
C GLU A 3 -20.67 -7.73 1.35
N GLU A 4 -19.43 -8.17 1.57
CA GLU A 4 -18.24 -7.31 1.71
C GLU A 4 -17.19 -7.50 0.59
N TRP A 5 -17.60 -7.95 -0.60
CA TRP A 5 -16.69 -8.24 -1.73
C TRP A 5 -16.76 -7.22 -2.88
N HIS A 6 -16.60 -5.91 -2.66
CA HIS A 6 -16.74 -4.94 -3.77
C HIS A 6 -15.73 -3.78 -3.80
N GLY A 7 -14.43 -4.08 -3.84
CA GLY A 7 -13.42 -3.12 -4.31
C GLY A 7 -11.96 -3.47 -3.98
N GLY A 8 -11.03 -3.01 -4.82
CA GLY A 8 -9.60 -2.99 -4.51
C GLY A 8 -8.76 -4.17 -5.01
N PRO A 9 -7.49 -4.26 -4.54
CA PRO A 9 -6.52 -5.25 -5.04
C PRO A 9 -6.80 -6.69 -4.61
N LEU A 10 -7.42 -6.89 -3.44
CA LEU A 10 -7.55 -8.21 -2.80
C LEU A 10 -8.19 -9.30 -3.68
N PRO A 11 -9.32 -9.06 -4.38
CA PRO A 11 -9.90 -10.09 -5.24
C PRO A 11 -8.93 -10.60 -6.32
N GLY A 12 -8.18 -9.67 -6.96
CA GLY A 12 -7.17 -10.03 -7.94
C GLY A 12 -6.03 -10.83 -7.32
N LEU A 13 -5.51 -10.39 -6.17
CA LEU A 13 -4.44 -11.11 -5.48
C LEU A 13 -4.84 -12.53 -5.08
N TYR A 14 -6.08 -12.74 -4.61
CA TYR A 14 -6.58 -14.09 -4.31
C TYR A 14 -6.73 -14.96 -5.55
N VAL A 15 -7.10 -14.40 -6.71
CA VAL A 15 -7.20 -15.14 -7.97
C VAL A 15 -5.84 -15.66 -8.41
N PHE A 16 -4.78 -14.85 -8.27
CA PHE A 16 -3.43 -15.21 -8.71
C PHE A 16 -2.57 -15.89 -7.63
N ARG A 17 -3.10 -16.15 -6.42
CA ARG A 17 -2.34 -16.72 -5.29
C ARG A 17 -1.64 -18.05 -5.57
N GLN A 18 -2.11 -18.82 -6.56
CA GLN A 18 -1.51 -20.10 -6.95
C GLN A 18 -0.43 -19.98 -8.03
N ILE A 19 -0.15 -18.75 -8.49
CA ILE A 19 0.88 -18.49 -9.50
C ILE A 19 2.21 -18.22 -8.80
N VAL A 20 3.23 -19.01 -9.13
CA VAL A 20 4.55 -18.96 -8.49
C VAL A 20 5.32 -17.68 -8.83
N ASN A 21 5.19 -17.18 -10.06
CA ASN A 21 5.92 -16.00 -10.55
C ASN A 21 4.99 -15.08 -11.35
N TYR A 22 4.82 -13.86 -10.89
CA TYR A 22 4.15 -12.79 -11.63
C TYR A 22 4.65 -11.42 -11.16
N LYS A 23 4.47 -10.40 -12.00
CA LYS A 23 4.69 -9.00 -11.65
C LYS A 23 3.34 -8.29 -11.59
N ILE A 24 3.21 -7.30 -10.71
CA ILE A 24 2.01 -6.47 -10.58
C ILE A 24 2.30 -5.11 -11.21
N LEU A 25 1.45 -4.67 -12.13
CA LEU A 25 1.47 -3.30 -12.65
C LEU A 25 0.41 -2.47 -11.92
N VAL A 26 0.85 -1.45 -11.19
CA VAL A 26 -0.02 -0.56 -10.42
C VAL A 26 -0.19 0.77 -11.14
N CYS A 27 -1.40 1.04 -11.62
CA CYS A 27 -1.73 2.28 -12.30
C CYS A 27 -2.33 3.27 -11.29
N GLY A 28 -1.53 4.24 -10.81
CA GLY A 28 -1.93 5.14 -9.73
C GLY A 28 -0.78 6.02 -9.22
N GLY A 29 -0.91 6.50 -7.98
CA GLY A 29 0.14 7.23 -7.28
C GLY A 29 0.62 6.50 -6.02
N ASP A 30 1.34 7.19 -5.14
CA ASP A 30 1.94 6.63 -3.92
C ASP A 30 0.91 5.96 -2.99
N GLY A 31 -0.30 6.54 -2.87
CA GLY A 31 -1.38 5.94 -2.09
C GLY A 31 -1.90 4.62 -2.68
N THR A 32 -1.92 4.50 -4.01
CA THR A 32 -2.42 3.29 -4.69
C THR A 32 -1.45 2.13 -4.53
N ILE A 33 -0.14 2.36 -4.76
CA ILE A 33 0.88 1.34 -4.54
C ILE A 33 0.98 0.96 -3.06
N GLY A 34 0.85 1.93 -2.14
CA GLY A 34 0.76 1.66 -0.71
C GLY A 34 -0.40 0.73 -0.34
N TRP A 35 -1.57 0.95 -0.93
CA TRP A 35 -2.74 0.07 -0.73
C TRP A 35 -2.49 -1.35 -1.27
N VAL A 36 -1.92 -1.48 -2.47
CA VAL A 36 -1.57 -2.80 -3.05
C VAL A 36 -0.58 -3.54 -2.17
N LEU A 37 0.48 -2.87 -1.71
CA LEU A 37 1.49 -3.45 -0.83
C LEU A 37 0.90 -3.88 0.52
N GLN A 38 0.00 -3.09 1.10
CA GLN A 38 -0.72 -3.46 2.33
C GLN A 38 -1.63 -4.67 2.12
N CYS A 39 -2.27 -4.79 0.95
CA CYS A 39 -3.06 -5.96 0.60
C CYS A 39 -2.18 -7.21 0.43
N LEU A 40 -0.99 -7.07 -0.15
CA LEU A 40 -0.02 -8.16 -0.27
C LEU A 40 0.42 -8.69 1.10
N ASP A 41 0.60 -7.82 2.09
CA ASP A 41 0.89 -8.26 3.47
C ASP A 41 -0.18 -9.18 4.04
N ASN A 42 -1.44 -8.91 3.71
CA ASN A 42 -2.58 -9.68 4.20
C ASN A 42 -2.68 -11.06 3.54
N VAL A 43 -2.34 -11.18 2.26
CA VAL A 43 -2.51 -12.43 1.49
C VAL A 43 -1.21 -13.23 1.32
N GLY A 44 -0.06 -12.64 1.64
CA GLY A 44 1.25 -13.17 1.28
C GLY A 44 1.57 -14.56 1.88
N GLN A 45 0.95 -14.91 3.00
CA GLN A 45 1.10 -16.25 3.62
C GLN A 45 0.36 -17.35 2.85
N ASP A 46 -0.71 -17.00 2.14
CA ASP A 46 -1.57 -17.93 1.39
C ASP A 46 -1.26 -17.94 -0.11
N SER A 47 -0.19 -17.24 -0.52
CA SER A 47 0.23 -17.08 -1.92
C SER A 47 1.53 -17.81 -2.19
N GLU A 48 1.58 -18.56 -3.29
CA GLU A 48 2.79 -19.22 -3.82
C GLU A 48 3.87 -18.19 -4.21
N CYS A 49 3.46 -16.96 -4.58
CA CYS A 49 4.34 -15.81 -4.72
C CYS A 49 4.12 -14.86 -3.54
N SER A 50 4.95 -14.97 -2.50
CA SER A 50 4.79 -14.21 -1.26
C SER A 50 5.18 -12.73 -1.41
N SER A 51 5.96 -12.37 -2.42
CA SER A 51 6.46 -11.00 -2.62
C SER A 51 6.64 -10.68 -4.11
N PRO A 52 5.55 -10.58 -4.89
CA PRO A 52 5.63 -10.27 -6.31
C PRO A 52 6.20 -8.86 -6.53
N PRO A 53 7.11 -8.67 -7.50
CA PRO A 53 7.58 -7.35 -7.89
C PRO A 53 6.43 -6.46 -8.37
N CYS A 54 6.51 -5.16 -8.05
CA CYS A 54 5.52 -4.17 -8.45
C CYS A 54 6.16 -3.09 -9.32
N ALA A 55 5.54 -2.79 -10.45
CA ALA A 55 5.84 -1.64 -11.30
C ALA A 55 4.73 -0.60 -11.19
N ILE A 56 5.04 0.67 -11.50
CA ILE A 56 4.10 1.79 -11.32
C ILE A 56 3.88 2.49 -12.66
N VAL A 57 2.62 2.70 -13.04
CA VAL A 57 2.24 3.70 -14.03
C VAL A 57 1.80 4.94 -13.28
N PRO A 58 2.58 6.04 -13.31
CA PRO A 58 2.35 7.21 -12.45
C PRO A 58 1.15 8.03 -12.92
N LEU A 59 -0.05 7.66 -12.49
CA LEU A 59 -1.32 8.34 -12.81
C LEU A 59 -1.80 9.29 -11.70
N GLY A 60 -1.10 9.32 -10.57
CA GLY A 60 -1.46 10.12 -9.40
C GLY A 60 -0.89 11.54 -9.43
N THR A 61 -1.28 12.33 -8.42
CA THR A 61 -0.66 13.63 -8.12
C THR A 61 0.64 13.49 -7.32
N GLY A 62 0.70 12.51 -6.41
CA GLY A 62 1.91 12.06 -5.72
C GLY A 62 2.45 10.79 -6.38
N ASN A 63 3.63 10.90 -7.00
CA ASN A 63 4.31 9.82 -7.74
C ASN A 63 5.78 9.72 -7.29
N ASP A 64 6.06 10.01 -6.02
CA ASP A 64 7.43 10.09 -5.53
C ASP A 64 8.11 8.73 -5.56
N LEU A 65 7.39 7.65 -5.26
CA LEU A 65 7.92 6.29 -5.39
C LEU A 65 8.20 5.93 -6.85
N ALA A 66 7.34 6.35 -7.79
CA ALA A 66 7.58 6.14 -9.22
C ALA A 66 8.84 6.90 -9.70
N ARG A 67 9.08 8.11 -9.20
CA ARG A 67 10.30 8.89 -9.52
C ARG A 67 11.55 8.23 -8.96
N VAL A 68 11.51 7.80 -7.70
CA VAL A 68 12.64 7.14 -7.03
C VAL A 68 12.98 5.81 -7.69
N LEU A 69 11.96 5.06 -8.14
CA LEU A 69 12.12 3.79 -8.84
C LEU A 69 12.23 3.95 -10.37
N CYS A 70 12.41 5.18 -10.87
CA CYS A 70 12.63 5.49 -12.29
C CYS A 70 11.49 5.09 -13.25
N TRP A 71 10.26 4.94 -12.78
CA TRP A 71 9.06 4.74 -13.59
C TRP A 71 8.50 6.04 -14.18
N GLY A 72 9.09 7.18 -13.83
CA GLY A 72 8.73 8.49 -14.37
C GLY A 72 7.91 9.35 -13.40
N SER A 73 7.69 10.61 -13.79
CA SER A 73 7.04 11.62 -12.94
C SER A 73 5.52 11.68 -13.11
N GLY A 74 4.99 11.13 -14.20
CA GLY A 74 3.59 11.15 -14.59
C GLY A 74 3.41 10.47 -15.95
N TYR A 75 2.28 9.81 -16.15
CA TYR A 75 1.90 9.17 -17.41
C TYR A 75 1.01 10.13 -18.21
N THR A 76 1.34 10.33 -19.48
CA THR A 76 0.67 11.34 -20.32
C THR A 76 -0.40 10.77 -21.23
N GLY A 77 -0.47 9.43 -21.36
CA GLY A 77 -1.36 8.75 -22.30
C GLY A 77 -0.81 8.66 -23.72
N GLY A 78 0.37 9.23 -23.98
CA GLY A 78 1.04 9.15 -25.27
C GLY A 78 1.94 7.93 -25.43
N GLU A 79 2.30 7.27 -24.32
CA GLU A 79 3.18 6.10 -24.35
C GLU A 79 2.43 4.85 -24.85
N ASP A 80 3.07 4.10 -25.75
CA ASP A 80 2.54 2.83 -26.27
C ASP A 80 2.45 1.78 -25.14
N PRO A 81 1.25 1.24 -24.85
CA PRO A 81 1.05 0.23 -23.82
C PRO A 81 1.95 -1.01 -23.99
N LEU A 82 2.29 -1.40 -25.22
CA LEU A 82 3.14 -2.57 -25.45
C LEU A 82 4.59 -2.32 -25.02
N ASN A 83 5.10 -1.11 -25.24
CA ASN A 83 6.43 -0.73 -24.77
C ASN A 83 6.46 -0.69 -23.24
N LEU A 84 5.43 -0.10 -22.61
CA LEU A 84 5.30 -0.09 -21.15
C LEU A 84 5.31 -1.52 -20.57
N LEU A 85 4.55 -2.45 -21.15
CA LEU A 85 4.55 -3.84 -20.70
C LEU A 85 5.91 -4.53 -20.88
N ARG A 86 6.63 -4.22 -21.97
CA ARG A 86 7.99 -4.72 -22.17
C ARG A 86 8.94 -4.19 -21.10
N ASP A 87 8.87 -2.90 -20.80
CA ASP A 87 9.69 -2.27 -19.77
C ASP A 87 9.43 -2.91 -18.39
N VAL A 88 8.18 -3.26 -18.08
CA VAL A 88 7.83 -4.00 -16.83
C VAL A 88 8.41 -5.41 -16.81
N ILE A 89 8.37 -6.13 -17.93
CA ILE A 89 8.92 -7.49 -18.04
C ILE A 89 10.45 -7.45 -17.85
N GLU A 90 11.12 -6.50 -18.49
CA GLU A 90 12.59 -6.40 -18.54
C GLU A 90 13.20 -5.64 -17.34
N ALA A 91 12.39 -4.90 -16.57
CA ALA A 91 12.85 -4.11 -15.43
C ALA A 91 13.59 -4.93 -14.37
N GLU A 92 14.65 -4.32 -13.85
CA GLU A 92 15.39 -4.78 -12.68
C GLU A 92 14.51 -4.70 -11.42
N GLU A 93 14.60 -5.73 -10.59
CA GLU A 93 13.87 -5.81 -9.33
C GLU A 93 14.71 -5.19 -8.20
N ILE A 94 14.12 -4.22 -7.51
CA ILE A 94 14.76 -3.50 -6.42
C ILE A 94 14.00 -3.81 -5.13
N ARG A 95 14.73 -4.04 -4.03
CA ARG A 95 14.12 -4.23 -2.71
C ARG A 95 13.72 -2.90 -2.10
N LEU A 96 12.52 -2.87 -1.53
CA LEU A 96 11.97 -1.72 -0.81
C LEU A 96 11.83 -2.07 0.67
N ASP A 97 12.37 -1.22 1.54
CA ASP A 97 12.13 -1.32 2.98
C ASP A 97 10.77 -0.73 3.32
N ARG A 98 9.95 -1.48 4.07
CA ARG A 98 8.62 -1.03 4.51
C ARG A 98 8.56 -1.03 6.04
N TRP A 99 8.06 0.07 6.58
CA TRP A 99 8.04 0.35 8.00
C TRP A 99 6.60 0.30 8.51
N THR A 100 6.35 -0.51 9.53
CA THR A 100 5.08 -0.50 10.27
C THR A 100 5.22 0.43 11.46
N VAL A 101 4.44 1.51 11.47
CA VAL A 101 4.44 2.50 12.56
C VAL A 101 3.21 2.26 13.44
N VAL A 102 3.43 2.03 14.74
CA VAL A 102 2.37 1.81 15.72
C VAL A 102 2.34 2.99 16.69
N PHE A 103 1.18 3.62 16.84
CA PHE A 103 0.98 4.74 17.76
C PHE A 103 0.28 4.26 19.04
N HIS A 104 0.83 4.63 20.19
CA HIS A 104 0.20 4.42 21.49
C HIS A 104 -0.26 5.76 22.06
N PRO A 105 -1.55 5.97 22.33
CA PRO A 105 -2.01 7.17 23.03
C PRO A 105 -1.43 7.18 24.46
N GLU A 106 -0.99 8.34 24.93
CA GLU A 106 -0.58 8.50 26.33
C GLU A 106 -1.80 8.47 27.25
N ASP A 107 -1.79 7.59 28.25
CA ASP A 107 -2.74 7.65 29.35
C ASP A 107 -2.49 8.95 30.13
N LYS A 108 -3.41 9.91 30.03
CA LYS A 108 -3.35 11.12 30.86
C LYS A 108 -3.55 10.71 32.33
N PRO A 109 -2.65 11.08 33.26
CA PRO A 109 -2.90 10.86 34.68
C PRO A 109 -4.17 11.62 35.08
N GLU A 110 -5.08 10.94 35.78
CA GLU A 110 -6.27 11.56 36.36
C GLU A 110 -5.85 12.74 37.25
N GLU A 111 -6.28 13.96 36.92
CA GLU A 111 -6.06 15.12 37.80
C GLU A 111 -6.72 14.83 39.16
N PRO A 112 -5.98 14.98 40.28
CA PRO A 112 -6.58 14.77 41.59
C PRO A 112 -7.71 15.78 41.78
N ALA A 113 -8.93 15.26 41.93
CA ALA A 113 -10.12 16.07 42.19
C ALA A 113 -9.84 17.05 43.33
N LEU A 114 -9.88 18.35 43.03
CA LEU A 114 -9.83 19.43 44.00
C LEU A 114 -10.92 19.17 45.05
N LYS A 115 -10.52 18.79 46.27
CA LYS A 115 -11.45 18.68 47.40
C LYS A 115 -12.03 20.06 47.67
N ALA A 116 -13.33 20.23 47.47
CA ALA A 116 -14.05 21.43 47.83
C ALA A 116 -13.85 21.73 49.33
N PRO A 117 -13.70 23.01 49.73
CA PRO A 117 -13.50 23.35 51.13
C PRO A 117 -14.73 22.92 51.94
N SER A 118 -14.48 22.18 53.03
CA SER A 118 -15.50 21.79 53.99
C SER A 118 -16.00 23.03 54.74
N ASN A 119 -17.21 23.48 54.42
CA ASN A 119 -17.91 24.45 55.27
C ASN A 119 -18.24 23.76 56.60
N THR A 120 -17.53 24.13 57.67
CA THR A 120 -17.95 23.83 59.05
C THR A 120 -18.50 25.11 59.67
N THR A 121 -19.71 24.96 60.23
CA THR A 121 -20.54 25.95 60.91
C THR A 121 -19.85 26.67 62.07
#